data_AF-A0A3D1HDS0-F1
#
_entry.id   AF-A0A3D1HDS0-F1
#
_cell.length_a   1.000
_cell.length_b   1.000
_cell.length_c   1.000
_cell.angle_alpha   90.00
_cell.angle_beta   90.00
_cell.angle_gamma   90.00
#
_symmetry.space_group_name_H-M   'P 1'
#
loop_
_entity.id
_entity.type
_entity.pdbx_description
1 polymer ?
#
loop_
_entity_poly.entity_id
_entity_poly.type
_entity_poly.pdbx_seq_one_letter_code
_entity_poly.pdbx_strand_id
1 'polypeptide(L)'
;MPTSKLNVRIPQITSLETAIRLYYERNELSNDDIRELFGKLGHSTVSRLKKAVVAETNARGTPIWNAARVNTEVAYEVWGLDIKRLENSLKKLRAMNLEGVKNQ
;
A
#
# COMPACT_ATOMS: atom_id res chain seq x y z
N MET A 1 11.81 -15.77 -6.72
CA MET A 1 11.35 -14.56 -7.45
C MET A 1 12.51 -13.58 -7.50
N PRO A 2 12.96 -13.11 -8.67
CA PRO A 2 14.01 -12.11 -8.72
C PRO A 2 13.39 -10.78 -8.29
N THR A 3 13.72 -10.31 -7.09
CA THR A 3 13.42 -8.95 -6.65
C THR A 3 14.31 -8.00 -7.45
N SER A 4 13.81 -7.54 -8.59
CA SER A 4 14.36 -6.37 -9.26
C SER A 4 14.48 -5.27 -8.21
N LYS A 5 15.70 -4.77 -7.98
CA LYS A 5 15.95 -3.71 -6.99
C LYS A 5 15.07 -2.52 -7.33
N LEU A 6 14.00 -2.30 -6.58
CA LEU A 6 13.14 -1.15 -6.72
C LEU A 6 13.97 0.11 -6.48
N ASN A 7 14.16 0.92 -7.52
CA ASN A 7 14.94 2.15 -7.46
C ASN A 7 14.14 3.33 -6.85
N VAL A 8 13.12 3.02 -6.04
CA VAL A 8 12.23 4.00 -5.42
C VAL A 8 12.16 3.71 -3.93
N ARG A 9 12.46 4.74 -3.12
CA ARG A 9 12.24 4.70 -1.67
C ARG A 9 10.74 4.65 -1.39
N ILE A 10 10.30 3.58 -0.75
CA ILE A 10 8.92 3.42 -0.30
C ILE A 10 8.72 4.23 1.00
N PRO A 11 7.74 5.16 1.05
CA PRO A 11 7.40 5.87 2.29
C PRO A 11 6.72 4.95 3.32
N GLN A 12 6.66 5.41 4.57
CA GLN A 12 5.88 4.72 5.60
C GLN A 12 4.38 4.95 5.40
N ILE A 13 3.55 3.96 5.75
CA ILE A 13 2.10 4.11 5.72
C ILE A 13 1.63 5.05 6.84
N THR A 14 0.54 5.77 6.61
CA THR A 14 -0.05 6.71 7.58
C THR A 14 -0.71 6.01 8.75
N SER A 15 -1.42 4.92 8.48
CA SER A 15 -2.04 4.05 9.48
C SER A 15 -2.27 2.65 8.92
N LEU A 16 -2.40 1.66 9.81
CA LEU A 16 -2.76 0.30 9.43
C LEU A 16 -4.19 0.24 8.88
N GLU A 17 -5.10 0.99 9.50
CA GLU A 17 -6.50 1.09 9.09
C GLU A 17 -6.66 1.60 7.67
N THR A 18 -5.98 2.70 7.32
CA THR A 18 -6.01 3.26 5.97
C THR A 18 -5.48 2.27 4.94
N ALA A 19 -4.35 1.60 5.22
CA ALA A 19 -3.81 0.60 4.33
C ALA A 19 -4.78 -0.56 4.11
N ILE A 20 -5.28 -1.17 5.19
CA ILE A 20 -6.23 -2.28 5.10
C ILE A 20 -7.50 -1.86 4.35
N ARG A 21 -8.07 -0.70 4.68
CA ARG A 21 -9.28 -0.19 4.03
C ARG A 21 -9.09 0.00 2.53
N LEU A 22 -8.03 0.70 2.11
CA LEU A 22 -7.74 0.94 0.70
C LEU A 22 -7.53 -0.36 -0.09
N TYR A 23 -6.91 -1.37 0.52
CA TYR A 23 -6.71 -2.68 -0.12
C TYR A 23 -8.05 -3.33 -0.50
N TYR A 24 -9.01 -3.33 0.42
CA TYR A 24 -10.30 -4.02 0.22
C TYR A 24 -11.34 -3.19 -0.56
N GLU A 25 -11.29 -1.86 -0.45
CA GLU A 25 -12.29 -0.98 -1.09
C GLU A 25 -11.93 -0.59 -2.54
N ARG A 26 -10.66 -0.71 -2.93
CA ARG A 26 -10.17 -0.21 -4.22
C ARG A 26 -9.50 -1.33 -5.02
N ASN A 27 -10.02 -1.62 -6.21
CA ASN A 27 -9.32 -2.48 -7.18
C ASN A 27 -8.11 -1.76 -7.82
N GLU A 28 -8.17 -0.43 -7.91
CA GLU A 28 -7.09 0.41 -8.42
C GLU A 28 -6.95 1.68 -7.59
N LEU A 29 -5.70 2.09 -7.35
CA LEU A 29 -5.34 3.27 -6.54
C LEU A 29 -5.08 4.49 -7.42
N SER A 30 -5.72 5.59 -7.08
CA SER A 30 -5.47 6.92 -7.63
C SER A 30 -4.28 7.60 -6.94
N ASN A 31 -3.88 8.77 -7.46
CA ASN A 31 -2.86 9.59 -6.80
C ASN A 31 -3.30 10.03 -5.39
N ASP A 32 -4.59 10.20 -5.15
CA ASP A 32 -5.11 10.64 -3.86
C ASP A 32 -5.14 9.49 -2.86
N ASP A 33 -5.50 8.27 -3.30
CA ASP A 33 -5.38 7.07 -2.47
C ASP A 33 -3.91 6.83 -2.06
N ILE A 34 -2.96 7.05 -2.97
CA ILE A 34 -1.51 6.94 -2.67
C ILE A 34 -1.07 7.97 -1.62
N ARG A 35 -1.59 9.21 -1.68
CA ARG A 35 -1.32 10.23 -0.67
C ARG A 35 -2.03 9.95 0.65
N GLU A 36 -3.18 9.31 0.61
CA GLU A 36 -3.84 8.86 1.82
C GLU A 36 -3.02 7.76 2.51
N LEU A 37 -2.53 6.79 1.71
CA LEU A 37 -1.75 5.65 2.17
C LEU A 37 -0.41 6.06 2.79
N PHE A 38 0.31 6.98 2.15
CA PHE A 38 1.70 7.33 2.52
C PHE A 38 1.87 8.75 3.06
N GLY A 39 0.79 9.52 3.17
CA GLY A 39 0.78 10.89 3.66
C GLY A 39 1.02 11.92 2.57
N LYS A 40 1.32 13.16 2.99
CA LYS A 40 1.51 14.30 2.06
C LYS A 40 2.76 14.11 1.19
N LEU A 41 2.58 13.44 0.05
CA LEU A 41 3.62 13.23 -0.96
C LEU A 41 3.54 14.28 -2.08
N GLY A 42 4.71 14.75 -2.50
CA GLY A 42 4.87 15.56 -3.72
C GLY A 42 4.60 14.75 -5.00
N HIS A 43 4.20 15.44 -6.07
CA HIS A 43 3.83 14.84 -7.36
C HIS A 43 4.91 13.91 -7.94
N SER A 44 6.19 14.29 -7.84
CA SER A 44 7.30 13.49 -8.37
C SER A 44 7.49 12.16 -7.62
N THR A 45 7.20 12.12 -6.31
CA THR A 45 7.26 10.89 -5.52
C THR A 45 6.10 9.96 -5.87
N VAL A 46 4.88 10.50 -5.96
CA VAL A 46 3.70 9.73 -6.41
C VAL A 46 3.94 9.14 -7.79
N SER A 47 4.47 9.92 -8.74
CA SER A 47 4.79 9.44 -10.08
C SER A 47 5.81 8.29 -10.07
N ARG A 48 6.87 8.39 -9.26
CA ARG A 48 7.88 7.33 -9.12
C ARG A 48 7.31 6.04 -8.54
N LEU A 49 6.48 6.15 -7.50
CA LEU A 49 5.79 4.99 -6.91
C LEU A 49 4.92 4.29 -7.95
N LYS A 50 4.11 5.04 -8.70
CA LYS A 50 3.28 4.48 -9.76
C LYS A 50 4.10 3.83 -10.87
N LYS A 51 5.19 4.47 -11.31
CA LYS A 51 6.07 3.91 -12.35
C LYS A 51 6.63 2.55 -11.97
N ALA A 52 7.01 2.35 -10.71
CA ALA A 52 7.46 1.04 -10.23
C ALA A 52 6.34 -0.01 -10.32
N VAL A 53 5.11 0.35 -9.95
CA VAL A 53 3.96 -0.57 -10.06
C VAL A 53 3.64 -0.89 -11.52
N VAL A 54 3.55 0.12 -12.38
CA VAL A 54 3.26 -0.06 -13.82
C VAL A 54 4.31 -0.94 -14.50
N ALA A 55 5.59 -0.79 -14.16
CA ALA A 55 6.64 -1.65 -14.69
C ALA A 55 6.39 -3.13 -14.33
N GLU A 56 6.00 -3.40 -13.08
CA GLU A 56 5.68 -4.75 -12.61
C GLU A 56 4.37 -5.28 -13.24
N THR A 57 3.33 -4.46 -13.30
CA THR A 57 2.05 -4.80 -13.94
C THR A 57 2.26 -5.19 -15.40
N ASN A 58 3.06 -4.42 -16.15
CA ASN A 58 3.39 -4.70 -17.54
C ASN A 58 4.22 -6.00 -17.67
N ALA A 59 5.20 -6.21 -16.80
CA ALA A 59 6.01 -7.44 -16.80
C ALA A 59 5.17 -8.71 -16.57
N ARG A 60 4.07 -8.59 -15.81
CA ARG A 60 3.13 -9.69 -15.50
C ARG A 60 1.98 -9.83 -16.49
N GLY A 61 1.76 -8.84 -17.37
CA GLY A 61 0.58 -8.79 -18.24
C GLY A 61 -0.74 -8.62 -17.47
N THR A 62 -0.70 -8.03 -16.28
CA THR A 62 -1.90 -7.80 -15.47
C THR A 62 -2.74 -6.69 -16.09
N PRO A 63 -4.06 -6.88 -16.26
CA PRO A 63 -4.92 -5.85 -16.84
C PRO A 63 -5.02 -4.60 -15.96
N ILE A 64 -5.00 -3.44 -16.60
CA ILE A 64 -5.27 -2.12 -16.00
C ILE A 64 -6.57 -1.61 -16.62
N TRP A 65 -7.52 -1.21 -15.79
CA TRP A 65 -8.82 -0.68 -16.21
C TRP A 65 -8.78 0.85 -16.35
N ASN A 66 -7.86 1.51 -15.64
CA ASN A 66 -7.64 2.95 -15.75
C ASN A 66 -6.15 3.31 -15.84
N ALA A 67 -5.73 3.90 -16.96
CA ALA A 67 -4.35 4.30 -17.20
C ALA A 67 -3.81 5.35 -16.21
N ALA A 68 -4.68 6.10 -15.54
CA ALA A 68 -4.32 7.07 -14.51
C ALA A 68 -4.20 6.45 -13.11
N ARG A 69 -4.45 5.14 -12.94
CA ARG A 69 -4.40 4.42 -11.67
C ARG A 69 -3.42 3.26 -11.73
N VAL A 70 -3.26 2.56 -10.62
CA VAL A 70 -2.45 1.34 -10.53
C VAL A 70 -3.24 0.24 -9.84
N ASN A 71 -3.08 -1.01 -10.29
CA ASN A 71 -3.72 -2.16 -9.64
C ASN A 71 -3.29 -2.25 -8.17
N THR A 72 -4.25 -2.42 -7.26
CA THR A 72 -4.00 -2.39 -5.81
C THR A 72 -3.14 -3.56 -5.34
N GLU A 73 -3.39 -4.78 -5.81
CA GLU A 73 -2.63 -5.96 -5.38
C GLU A 73 -1.17 -5.87 -5.81
N VAL A 74 -0.92 -5.54 -7.08
CA VAL A 74 0.43 -5.33 -7.60
C VAL A 74 1.12 -4.17 -6.88
N ALA A 75 0.39 -3.10 -6.57
CA ALA A 75 0.94 -1.97 -5.83
C ALA A 75 1.42 -2.36 -4.43
N TYR A 76 0.61 -3.13 -3.70
CA TYR A 76 0.95 -3.60 -2.36
C TYR A 76 2.18 -4.49 -2.38
N GLU A 77 2.25 -5.44 -3.32
CA GLU A 77 3.43 -6.29 -3.47
C GLU A 77 4.69 -5.49 -3.79
N VAL A 78 4.62 -4.57 -4.76
CA VAL A 78 5.75 -3.71 -5.15
C VAL A 78 6.19 -2.81 -4.00
N TRP A 79 5.26 -2.31 -3.19
CA TRP A 79 5.61 -1.46 -2.04
C TRP A 79 5.98 -2.28 -0.79
N GLY A 80 5.98 -3.61 -0.87
CA GLY A 80 6.31 -4.49 0.26
C GLY A 80 5.27 -4.49 1.38
N LEU A 81 4.02 -4.16 1.06
CA LEU A 81 2.89 -4.16 1.97
C LEU A 81 2.18 -5.52 1.92
N ASP A 82 2.42 -6.35 2.93
CA ASP A 82 1.70 -7.62 3.11
C ASP A 82 0.40 -7.38 3.88
N ILE A 83 -0.74 -7.47 3.19
CA ILE A 83 -2.06 -7.22 3.78
C ILE A 83 -2.33 -8.10 5.01
N LYS A 84 -1.97 -9.39 4.98
CA LYS A 84 -2.18 -10.31 6.12
C LYS A 84 -1.34 -9.90 7.30
N ARG A 85 -0.11 -9.43 7.05
CA ARG A 85 0.76 -8.90 8.11
C ARG A 85 0.17 -7.62 8.73
N LEU A 86 -0.38 -6.72 7.90
CA LEU A 86 -1.00 -5.48 8.38
C LEU A 86 -2.23 -5.77 9.25
N GLU A 87 -3.11 -6.67 8.82
CA GLU A 87 -4.30 -7.10 9.58
C GLU A 87 -3.92 -7.70 10.93
N ASN A 88 -2.95 -8.62 10.94
CA ASN A 88 -2.45 -9.23 12.17
C ASN A 88 -1.84 -8.20 13.11
N SER A 89 -1.13 -7.20 12.58
CA SER A 89 -0.54 -6.13 13.37
C SER A 89 -1.63 -5.26 14.01
N LEU A 90 -2.67 -4.91 13.24
CA LEU A 90 -3.80 -4.13 13.75
C LEU A 90 -4.56 -4.89 14.85
N LYS A 91 -4.82 -6.18 14.64
CA LYS A 91 -5.46 -7.05 15.65
C LYS A 91 -4.65 -7.08 16.95
N LYS A 92 -3.32 -7.23 16.86
CA LYS A 92 -2.43 -7.24 18.03
C LYS A 92 -2.45 -5.90 18.78
N LEU A 93 -2.38 -4.78 18.06
CA LEU A 93 -2.42 -3.45 18.69
C LEU A 93 -3.75 -3.21 19.43
N ARG A 94 -4.88 -3.60 18.83
CA ARG A 94 -6.19 -3.51 19.49
C ARG A 94 -6.26 -4.35 20.75
N ALA A 95 -5.74 -5.58 20.71
CA ALA A 95 -5.68 -6.45 21.89
C ALA A 95 -4.83 -5.83 23.01
N MET A 96 -3.66 -5.25 22.67
CA MET A 96 -2.81 -4.57 23.66
C MET A 96 -3.50 -3.38 24.31
N ASN A 97 -4.23 -2.57 23.54
CA ASN A 97 -4.99 -1.44 24.07
C ASN A 97 -6.14 -1.89 24.99
N LEU A 98 -6.83 -2.99 24.64
CA LEU A 98 -7.90 -3.56 25.48
C LEU A 98 -7.38 -4.09 26.83
N GLU A 99 -6.22 -4.74 26.84
CA GLU A 99 -5.60 -5.24 28.08
C GLU A 99 -5.00 -4.09 28.92
N GLY A 100 -4.54 -3.00 28.30
CA GLY A 100 -4.12 -1.79 29.02
C GLY A 100 -5.27 -1.10 29.76
N VAL A 101 -6.48 -1.13 29.19
CA VAL A 101 -7.70 -0.55 29.79
C VAL A 101 -8.23 -1.40 30.96
N LYS A 102 -8.04 -2.72 30.93
CA LYS A 102 -8.49 -3.61 32.03
C LYS A 102 -7.62 -3.56 33.28
N ASN A 103 -6.40 -3.05 33.16
CA ASN A 103 -5.41 -2.98 34.26
C ASN A 103 -5.27 -1.57 34.87
N GLN A 104 -6.24 -0.68 34.61
CA GLN A 104 -6.41 0.63 35.26
C GLN A 104 -7.68 0.62 36.11
#